data_AF-A0A9X2A7Q5-F1
#
_entry.id   AF-A0A9X2A7Q5-F1
#
_cell.length_a   1.000
_cell.length_b   1.000
_cell.length_c   1.000
_cell.angle_alpha   90.00
_cell.angle_beta   90.00
_cell.angle_gamma   90.00
#
_symmetry.space_group_name_H-M   'P 1'
#
loop_
_entity.id
_entity.type
_entity.pdbx_description
1 polymer ?
#
loop_
_entity_poly.entity_id
_entity_poly.type
_entity_poly.pdbx_seq_one_letter_code
_entity_poly.pdbx_strand_id
1 'polypeptide(L)'
;MKKLDYNSKESIKNFKIFILNRSNEDKRKNKEFREKYKEKFDQELKREIESLRDSFKTKLYEIKRKDDILTPKEIERQLKISRKTFDRWANDGLRTMQRSPGSSIRVKREELEIYLNEKGYDGLF
;
A
#
# COMPACT_ATOMS: atom_id res chain seq x y z
N MET A 1 2.63 -28.70 -73.72
CA MET A 1 2.54 -27.93 -72.45
C MET A 1 1.12 -27.42 -72.28
N LYS A 2 0.34 -27.94 -71.31
CA LYS A 2 -0.99 -27.39 -71.01
C LYS A 2 -0.81 -26.04 -70.34
N LYS A 3 -1.31 -24.97 -70.98
CA LYS A 3 -1.37 -23.64 -70.33
C LYS A 3 -2.33 -23.77 -69.14
N LEU A 4 -1.83 -23.50 -67.94
CA LEU A 4 -2.66 -23.34 -66.75
C LEU A 4 -3.57 -22.13 -66.99
N ASP A 5 -4.88 -22.36 -67.03
CA ASP A 5 -5.84 -21.27 -67.18
C ASP A 5 -6.06 -20.62 -65.80
N TYR A 6 -5.24 -19.61 -65.53
CA TYR A 6 -5.26 -18.85 -64.28
C TYR A 6 -6.58 -18.08 -64.06
N ASN A 7 -7.44 -17.98 -65.09
CA ASN A 7 -8.77 -17.36 -65.01
C ASN A 7 -9.92 -18.34 -64.76
N SER A 8 -9.63 -19.62 -64.45
CA SER A 8 -10.68 -20.54 -64.03
C SER A 8 -11.35 -20.04 -62.74
N LYS A 9 -12.68 -20.22 -62.63
CA LYS A 9 -13.44 -19.84 -61.42
C LYS A 9 -12.86 -20.47 -60.15
N GLU A 10 -12.28 -21.66 -60.27
CA GLU A 10 -11.65 -22.39 -59.15
C GLU A 10 -10.32 -21.74 -58.73
N SER A 11 -9.51 -21.27 -59.68
CA SER A 11 -8.26 -20.55 -59.42
C SER A 11 -8.53 -19.24 -58.64
N ILE A 12 -9.56 -18.49 -59.04
CA ILE A 12 -9.98 -17.25 -58.38
C ILE A 12 -10.52 -17.53 -56.97
N LYS A 13 -11.30 -18.61 -56.81
CA LYS A 13 -11.84 -19.04 -55.51
C LYS A 13 -10.72 -19.41 -54.54
N ASN A 14 -9.74 -20.19 -54.98
CA ASN A 14 -8.59 -20.58 -54.16
C ASN A 14 -7.73 -19.38 -53.76
N PHE A 15 -7.53 -18.42 -54.67
CA PHE A 15 -6.84 -17.19 -54.35
C PHE A 15 -7.58 -16.35 -53.30
N LYS A 16 -8.91 -16.23 -53.40
CA LYS A 16 -9.72 -15.53 -52.39
C LYS A 16 -9.62 -16.19 -51.01
N ILE A 17 -9.65 -17.54 -50.95
CA ILE A 17 -9.48 -18.29 -49.70
C ILE A 17 -8.11 -18.01 -49.07
N PHE A 18 -7.05 -18.00 -49.87
CA PHE A 18 -5.70 -17.70 -49.41
C PHE A 18 -5.61 -16.28 -48.79
N ILE A 19 -6.15 -15.26 -49.47
CA ILE A 19 -6.16 -13.89 -48.96
C ILE A 19 -6.97 -13.78 -47.66
N LEU A 20 -8.12 -14.46 -47.59
CA LEU A 20 -8.97 -14.45 -46.39
C LEU A 20 -8.26 -15.10 -45.19
N ASN A 21 -7.59 -16.23 -45.41
CA ASN A 21 -6.85 -16.94 -44.36
C ASN A 21 -5.70 -16.08 -43.84
N ARG A 22 -4.94 -15.43 -44.73
CA ARG A 22 -3.84 -14.54 -44.34
C ARG A 22 -4.33 -13.34 -43.52
N SER A 23 -5.45 -12.72 -43.93
CA SER A 23 -6.07 -11.63 -43.17
C SER A 23 -6.50 -12.08 -41.76
N ASN A 24 -7.03 -13.30 -41.63
CA ASN A 24 -7.44 -13.86 -40.34
C ASN A 24 -6.24 -14.20 -39.45
N GLU A 25 -5.14 -14.69 -40.01
CA GLU A 25 -3.88 -14.90 -39.28
C GLU A 25 -3.31 -13.58 -38.74
N ASP A 26 -3.30 -12.52 -39.55
CA ASP A 26 -2.81 -11.22 -39.12
C ASP A 26 -3.66 -10.65 -37.98
N LYS A 27 -5.00 -10.82 -38.03
CA LYS A 27 -5.90 -10.44 -36.92
C LYS A 27 -5.60 -11.23 -35.64
N ARG A 28 -5.35 -12.54 -35.74
CA ARG A 28 -4.99 -13.38 -34.59
C ARG A 28 -3.68 -12.92 -33.95
N LYS A 29 -2.62 -12.75 -34.75
CA LYS A 29 -1.31 -12.29 -34.26
C LYS A 29 -1.41 -10.93 -33.57
N ASN A 30 -2.20 -10.01 -34.12
CA ASN A 30 -2.40 -8.68 -33.53
C ASN A 30 -3.16 -8.75 -32.20
N LYS A 31 -4.14 -9.67 -32.08
CA LYS A 31 -4.85 -9.92 -30.83
C LYS A 31 -3.92 -10.50 -29.75
N GLU A 32 -3.16 -11.54 -30.08
CA GLU A 32 -2.21 -12.18 -29.16
C GLU A 32 -1.14 -11.18 -28.69
N PHE A 33 -0.64 -10.34 -29.59
CA PHE A 33 0.29 -9.26 -29.26
C PHE A 33 -0.30 -8.30 -28.22
N ARG A 34 -1.54 -7.83 -28.44
CA ARG A 34 -2.23 -6.93 -27.49
C ARG A 34 -2.44 -7.56 -26.12
N GLU A 35 -2.84 -8.84 -26.09
CA GLU A 35 -3.03 -9.58 -24.84
C GLU A 35 -1.73 -9.72 -24.06
N LYS A 36 -0.63 -10.07 -24.75
CA LYS A 36 0.70 -10.17 -24.12
C LYS A 36 1.20 -8.84 -23.55
N TYR A 37 0.98 -7.73 -24.27
CA TYR A 37 1.34 -6.40 -23.76
C TYR A 37 0.50 -6.00 -22.56
N LYS A 38 -0.81 -6.27 -22.59
CA LYS A 38 -1.70 -6.00 -21.47
C LYS A 38 -1.28 -6.78 -20.23
N GLU A 39 -0.95 -8.06 -20.38
CA GLU A 39 -0.50 -8.90 -19.28
C GLU A 39 0.81 -8.40 -18.67
N LYS A 40 1.78 -8.01 -19.50
CA LYS A 40 3.03 -7.43 -19.01
C LYS A 40 2.80 -6.13 -18.25
N PHE A 41 1.94 -5.25 -18.77
CA PHE A 41 1.59 -3.99 -18.14
C PHE A 41 0.86 -4.20 -16.80
N ASP A 42 -0.07 -5.15 -16.74
CA ASP A 42 -0.78 -5.52 -15.50
C ASP A 42 0.18 -6.06 -14.44
N GLN A 43 1.21 -6.82 -14.84
CA GLN A 43 2.25 -7.30 -13.93
C GLN A 43 3.12 -6.17 -13.38
N GLU A 44 3.52 -5.22 -14.24
CA GLU A 44 4.28 -4.03 -13.83
C GLU A 44 3.47 -3.16 -12.84
N LEU A 45 2.19 -2.91 -13.16
CA LEU A 45 1.26 -2.18 -12.28
C LEU A 45 1.11 -2.86 -10.91
N LYS A 46 0.94 -4.18 -10.88
CA LYS A 46 0.82 -4.93 -9.61
C LYS A 46 2.06 -4.76 -8.74
N ARG A 47 3.25 -4.85 -9.33
CA ARG A 47 4.52 -4.65 -8.60
C ARG A 47 4.65 -3.25 -8.06
N GLU A 48 4.25 -2.24 -8.82
CA GLU A 48 4.34 -0.85 -8.39
C GLU A 48 3.34 -0.54 -7.26
N ILE A 49 2.11 -1.06 -7.35
CA ILE A 49 1.13 -0.98 -6.25
C ILE A 49 1.67 -1.65 -4.98
N GLU A 50 2.31 -2.80 -5.10
CA GLU A 50 2.87 -3.53 -3.96
C GLU A 50 4.03 -2.77 -3.30
N SER A 51 4.96 -2.26 -4.11
CA SER A 51 6.04 -1.39 -3.65
C SER A 51 5.54 -0.14 -2.93
N LEU A 52 4.50 0.52 -3.47
CA LEU A 52 3.87 1.66 -2.82
C LEU A 52 3.25 1.28 -1.48
N ARG A 53 2.52 0.15 -1.41
CA ARG A 53 1.93 -0.34 -0.16
C ARG A 53 2.99 -0.60 0.91
N ASP A 54 4.11 -1.20 0.54
CA ASP A 54 5.21 -1.47 1.48
C ASP A 54 5.88 -0.18 1.96
N SER A 55 6.06 0.80 1.07
CA SER A 55 6.56 2.13 1.44
C SER A 55 5.62 2.83 2.43
N PHE A 56 4.31 2.81 2.18
CA PHE A 56 3.32 3.37 3.09
C PHE A 56 3.30 2.66 4.44
N LYS A 57 3.36 1.33 4.44
CA LYS A 57 3.42 0.52 5.67
C LYS A 57 4.64 0.89 6.50
N THR A 58 5.80 1.03 5.87
CA THR A 58 7.06 1.42 6.55
C THR A 58 6.94 2.81 7.16
N LYS A 59 6.42 3.80 6.40
CA LYS A 59 6.18 5.16 6.92
C LYS A 59 5.19 5.19 8.07
N LEU A 60 4.13 4.39 8.02
CA LEU A 60 3.18 4.27 9.12
C LEU A 60 3.84 3.69 10.38
N TYR A 61 4.72 2.69 10.24
CA TYR A 61 5.49 2.18 11.36
C TYR A 61 6.49 3.21 11.92
N GLU A 62 7.14 4.00 11.07
CA GLU A 62 8.05 5.07 11.50
C GLU A 62 7.33 6.21 12.22
N ILE A 63 6.13 6.59 11.74
CA ILE A 63 5.27 7.58 12.38
C ILE A 63 4.84 7.07 13.76
N LYS A 64 4.34 5.82 13.85
CA LYS A 64 4.02 5.19 15.13
C LYS A 64 5.21 5.24 16.10
N ARG A 65 6.40 4.81 15.68
CA ARG A 65 7.60 4.78 16.55
C ARG A 65 8.06 6.13 17.08
N LYS A 66 7.91 7.22 16.30
CA LYS A 66 8.27 8.58 16.78
C LYS A 66 7.21 9.15 17.72
N ASP A 67 5.95 8.79 17.52
CA ASP A 67 4.83 9.20 18.37
C ASP A 67 4.64 8.32 19.62
N ASP A 68 5.45 7.26 19.77
CA ASP A 68 5.33 6.28 20.86
C ASP A 68 5.94 6.75 22.18
N ILE A 69 6.79 7.78 22.20
CA ILE A 69 7.35 8.31 23.44
C ILE A 69 6.95 9.77 23.60
N LEU A 70 6.10 10.02 24.60
CA LEU A 70 5.55 11.32 24.90
C LEU A 70 6.33 11.99 26.02
N THR A 71 6.60 13.27 25.81
CA THR A 71 6.95 14.19 26.88
C THR A 71 5.70 14.58 27.64
N PRO A 72 5.81 14.94 28.93
CA PRO A 72 4.66 15.43 29.68
C PRO A 72 3.97 16.64 29.04
N LYS A 73 4.73 17.54 28.40
CA LYS A 73 4.15 18.69 27.67
C LYS A 73 3.34 18.28 26.45
N GLU A 74 3.62 17.14 25.83
CA GLU A 74 2.80 16.60 24.74
C GLU A 74 1.53 15.98 25.30
N ILE A 75 1.62 15.26 26.42
CA ILE A 75 0.46 14.67 27.12
C ILE A 75 -0.49 15.77 27.60
N GLU A 76 0.05 16.80 28.26
CA GLU A 76 -0.70 17.98 28.71
C GLU A 76 -1.48 18.63 27.56
N ARG A 77 -0.85 18.75 26.38
CA ARG A 77 -1.48 19.32 25.18
C ARG A 77 -2.52 18.39 24.56
N GLN A 78 -2.24 17.09 24.45
CA GLN A 78 -3.15 16.12 23.83
C GLN A 78 -4.42 15.93 24.67
N LEU A 79 -4.27 15.75 25.99
CA LEU A 79 -5.37 15.44 26.89
C LEU A 79 -5.98 16.69 27.57
N LYS A 80 -5.45 17.88 27.26
CA LYS A 80 -5.86 19.16 27.86
C LYS A 80 -5.84 19.11 29.40
N ILE A 81 -4.83 18.46 29.96
CA ILE A 81 -4.63 18.35 31.41
C ILE A 81 -3.53 19.29 31.88
N SER A 82 -3.60 19.67 33.15
CA SER A 82 -2.52 20.41 33.79
C SER A 82 -1.31 19.51 34.08
N ARG A 83 -0.13 20.11 34.17
CA ARG A 83 1.10 19.45 34.66
C ARG A 83 0.87 18.72 35.99
N LYS A 84 0.15 19.35 36.92
CA LYS A 84 -0.17 18.78 38.24
C LYS A 84 -1.05 17.53 38.15
N THR A 85 -1.91 17.43 37.13
CA THR A 85 -2.69 16.21 36.88
C THR A 85 -1.78 15.09 36.38
N PHE A 86 -0.87 15.38 35.44
CA PHE A 86 0.13 14.41 35.00
C PHE A 86 1.00 13.91 36.16
N ASP A 87 1.49 14.81 37.02
CA ASP A 87 2.34 14.43 38.16
C ASP A 87 1.56 13.55 39.16
N ARG A 88 0.25 13.80 39.33
CA ARG A 88 -0.61 12.90 40.11
C ARG A 88 -0.70 11.51 39.49
N TRP A 89 -0.90 11.41 38.17
CA TRP A 89 -0.94 10.12 37.48
C TRP A 89 0.38 9.36 37.61
N ALA A 90 1.52 10.05 37.47
CA ALA A 90 2.84 9.45 37.67
C ALA A 90 3.01 8.90 39.09
N ASN A 91 2.54 9.62 40.12
CA ASN A 91 2.57 9.16 41.51
C ASN A 91 1.55 8.05 41.80
N ASP A 92 0.46 7.99 41.02
CA ASP A 92 -0.65 7.04 41.16
C ASP A 92 -0.43 5.75 40.35
N GLY A 93 0.72 5.60 39.70
CA GLY A 93 1.14 4.35 39.05
C GLY A 93 1.33 4.40 37.54
N LEU A 94 1.18 5.56 36.88
CA LEU A 94 1.52 5.69 35.46
C LEU A 94 3.01 5.38 35.26
N ARG A 95 3.30 4.39 34.41
CA ARG A 95 4.67 3.96 34.17
C ARG A 95 5.45 5.02 33.39
N THR A 96 6.49 5.56 34.02
CA THR A 96 7.34 6.59 33.41
C THR A 96 8.76 6.08 33.20
N MET A 97 9.45 6.70 32.23
CA MET A 97 10.85 6.48 31.93
C MET A 97 11.64 7.74 32.33
N GLN A 98 12.61 7.54 33.22
CA GLN A 98 13.54 8.57 33.65
C GLN A 98 14.93 7.94 33.77
N ARG A 99 15.94 8.54 33.12
CA ARG A 99 17.29 7.95 33.04
C ARG A 99 18.06 8.11 34.36
N SER A 100 17.88 9.23 35.02
CA SER A 100 18.50 9.58 36.31
C SER A 100 17.62 10.57 37.08
N PRO A 101 17.77 10.68 38.41
CA PRO A 101 17.09 11.71 39.19
C PRO A 101 17.31 13.11 38.59
N GLY A 102 16.24 13.88 38.44
CA GLY A 102 16.28 15.23 37.84
C GLY A 102 16.28 15.27 36.31
N SER A 103 16.45 14.14 35.61
CA SER A 103 16.34 14.10 34.15
C SER A 103 14.89 14.22 33.66
N SER A 104 14.71 14.57 32.39
CA SER A 104 13.36 14.69 31.81
C SER A 104 12.59 13.38 31.83
N ILE A 105 11.37 13.43 32.35
CA ILE A 105 10.42 12.31 32.33
C ILE A 105 9.90 12.10 30.90
N ARG A 106 9.72 10.84 30.53
CA ARG A 106 9.12 10.37 29.28
C ARG A 106 8.11 9.27 29.58
N VAL A 107 7.11 9.11 28.75
CA VAL A 107 6.07 8.07 28.91
C VAL A 107 5.85 7.41 27.57
N LYS A 108 5.75 6.09 27.53
CA LYS A 108 5.34 5.41 26.31
C LYS A 108 3.85 5.62 26.10
N ARG A 109 3.43 5.91 24.87
CA ARG A 109 2.01 6.10 24.52
C ARG A 109 1.16 4.90 24.95
N GLU A 110 1.63 3.68 24.67
CA GLU A 110 0.99 2.43 25.10
C GLU A 110 0.76 2.38 26.63
N GLU A 111 1.76 2.74 27.42
CA GLU A 111 1.65 2.74 28.89
C GLU A 111 0.67 3.82 29.39
N LEU A 112 0.58 4.94 28.69
CA LEU A 112 -0.41 5.98 28.97
C LEU A 112 -1.82 5.51 28.63
N GLU A 113 -2.03 4.88 27.48
CA GLU A 113 -3.31 4.31 27.06
C GLU A 113 -3.80 3.23 28.03
N ILE A 114 -2.92 2.31 28.44
CA ILE A 114 -3.23 1.29 29.44
C ILE A 114 -3.70 1.94 30.75
N TYR A 115 -2.92 2.89 31.28
CA TYR A 115 -3.27 3.58 32.52
C TYR A 115 -4.63 4.30 32.42
N LEU A 116 -4.89 4.98 31.30
CA LEU A 116 -6.16 5.69 31.12
C LEU A 116 -7.36 4.75 31.06
N ASN A 117 -7.24 3.63 30.34
CA ASN A 117 -8.28 2.62 30.26
C ASN A 117 -8.55 1.99 31.64
N GLU A 118 -7.50 1.66 32.42
CA GLU A 118 -7.65 1.14 33.78
C GLU A 118 -8.37 2.11 34.72
N LYS A 119 -8.21 3.42 34.51
CA LYS A 119 -8.89 4.47 35.29
C LYS A 119 -10.28 4.84 34.74
N GLY A 120 -10.74 4.16 33.68
CA GLY A 120 -12.05 4.39 33.08
C GLY A 120 -12.15 5.64 32.21
N TYR A 121 -11.03 6.14 31.68
CA TYR A 121 -10.98 7.26 30.74
C TYR A 121 -11.14 6.79 29.27
N ASP A 122 -12.07 5.87 29.01
CA ASP A 122 -12.28 5.28 27.69
C ASP A 122 -12.55 6.35 26.62
N GLY A 123 -11.84 6.27 25.49
CA GLY A 123 -12.10 7.08 24.30
C GLY A 123 -11.35 8.42 24.19
N LEU A 124 -10.27 8.63 24.95
CA LEU A 124 -9.39 9.81 24.82
C LEU A 124 -8.28 9.67 23.76
N PHE A 125 -8.21 8.53 23.06
CA PHE A 125 -7.28 8.25 21.96
C PHE A 125 -7.97 7.61 20.76
#